data_AF-A0A1Y1S613-F1
#
_entry.id   AF-A0A1Y1S613-F1
#
_cell.length_a   1.000
_cell.length_b   1.000
_cell.length_c   1.000
_cell.angle_alpha   90.00
_cell.angle_beta   90.00
_cell.angle_gamma   90.00
#
_symmetry.space_group_name_H-M   'P 1'
#
loop_
_entity.id
_entity.type
_entity.pdbx_description
1 polymer ?
#
loop_
_entity_poly.entity_id
_entity_poly.type
_entity_poly.pdbx_seq_one_letter_code
_entity_poly.pdbx_strand_id
1 'polypeptide(L)'
;MTKFFKPKKKFISKRKAAIELHIKLHELDKLCVYCSIYPIVAAKRQCLDKADDFYYTIDDIKQIARSDSYSNLKANKRLDSKRKTLEAGGLLERAEQVRNVEMRLIPLIKQKYGSFGESVCDLGNSLRFLYLAQLHMEEDSNVKHCITTVLNDFEQFVIDNNMLQCAFMSKNGIFYQINVEDKMVLWMVPYKIKNREEFSKEHILIPREALKSLIDLEEESEDASDDDSIIECTNERYLRYLEYSVPVLITHVKLVLFKLKMMKVERESNHKLKDCTFCIRNESIREQIEFVVNSMGGIVSETGNIVICEDVSEIEEDKMYIQPQYVFDLLNLEDIEITNYKVGMDLPTHKSPFNSIYDQIDPEMLQTLSNTKRYRLLDKIKKLE
;
A
#
# COMPACT_ATOMS: atom_id res chain seq x y z
N MET A 1 -23.17 15.12 41.24
CA MET A 1 -22.83 14.70 39.87
C MET A 1 -22.59 15.94 39.01
N THR A 2 -21.34 16.39 38.94
CA THR A 2 -20.91 17.50 38.08
C THR A 2 -20.99 17.06 36.62
N LYS A 3 -22.00 17.57 35.90
CA LYS A 3 -22.10 17.42 34.45
C LYS A 3 -20.90 18.12 33.82
N PHE A 4 -19.87 17.37 33.43
CA PHE A 4 -18.80 17.89 32.59
C PHE A 4 -19.45 18.45 31.31
N PHE A 5 -19.47 19.78 31.17
CA PHE A 5 -19.83 20.45 29.93
C PHE A 5 -18.82 20.00 28.86
N LYS A 6 -19.17 18.98 28.07
CA LYS A 6 -18.42 18.64 26.87
C LYS A 6 -18.40 19.89 25.97
N PRO A 7 -17.26 20.28 25.39
CA PRO A 7 -17.19 21.47 24.55
C PRO A 7 -18.20 21.35 23.40
N LYS A 8 -18.99 22.40 23.15
CA LYS A 8 -20.14 22.38 22.23
C LYS A 8 -19.74 22.09 20.77
N LYS A 9 -18.49 22.36 20.38
CA LYS A 9 -17.99 22.19 19.02
C LYS A 9 -16.58 21.59 19.03
N LYS A 10 -16.39 20.44 18.39
CA LYS A 10 -15.15 19.65 18.35
C LYS A 10 -14.60 19.43 16.95
N PHE A 11 -15.43 19.62 15.93
CA PHE A 11 -15.10 19.25 14.55
C PHE A 11 -15.14 20.46 13.62
N ILE A 12 -14.30 20.45 12.60
CA ILE A 12 -14.12 21.55 11.64
C ILE A 12 -14.16 21.02 10.20
N SER A 13 -14.87 21.73 9.31
CA SER A 13 -14.96 21.41 7.88
C SER A 13 -13.60 21.61 7.20
N LYS A 14 -13.33 20.89 6.11
CA LYS A 14 -12.05 20.96 5.38
C LYS A 14 -11.75 22.37 4.89
N ARG A 15 -12.75 23.03 4.32
CA ARG A 15 -12.64 24.42 3.82
C ARG A 15 -12.28 25.38 4.94
N LYS A 16 -12.95 25.26 6.08
CA LYS A 16 -12.71 26.13 7.24
C LYS A 16 -11.34 25.87 7.85
N ALA A 17 -10.91 24.62 7.97
CA ALA A 17 -9.58 24.27 8.46
C ALA A 17 -8.46 24.89 7.59
N ALA A 18 -8.63 24.89 6.26
CA ALA A 18 -7.67 25.51 5.35
C ALA A 18 -7.58 27.04 5.55
N ILE A 19 -8.72 27.70 5.78
CA ILE A 19 -8.79 29.13 6.08
C ILE A 19 -8.08 29.46 7.40
N GLU A 20 -8.36 28.70 8.47
CA GLU A 20 -7.73 28.86 9.79
C GLU A 20 -6.21 28.69 9.74
N LEU A 21 -5.72 27.76 8.90
CA LEU A 21 -4.29 27.53 8.71
C LEU A 21 -3.65 28.48 7.69
N HIS A 22 -4.41 29.35 7.02
CA HIS A 22 -3.96 30.24 5.94
C HIS A 22 -3.27 29.53 4.76
N ILE A 23 -3.82 28.38 4.37
CA ILE A 23 -3.31 27.51 3.30
C ILE A 23 -4.41 27.14 2.31
N LYS A 24 -4.01 26.62 1.15
CA LYS A 24 -4.91 26.08 0.13
C LYS A 24 -5.40 24.68 0.51
N LEU A 25 -6.49 24.21 -0.12
CA LEU A 25 -7.06 22.89 0.15
C LEU A 25 -6.10 21.72 -0.13
N HIS A 26 -5.34 21.79 -1.22
CA HIS A 26 -4.37 20.74 -1.56
C HIS A 26 -3.15 20.75 -0.63
N GLU A 27 -2.77 21.93 -0.11
CA GLU A 27 -1.72 22.06 0.90
C GLU A 27 -2.17 21.41 2.21
N LEU A 28 -3.44 21.59 2.58
CA LEU A 28 -4.04 20.89 3.73
C LEU A 28 -4.04 19.38 3.51
N ASP A 29 -4.45 18.89 2.34
CA ASP A 29 -4.43 17.45 2.02
C ASP A 29 -3.03 16.83 2.18
N LYS A 30 -2.00 17.52 1.70
CA LYS A 30 -0.61 17.09 1.86
C LYS A 30 -0.19 17.05 3.33
N LEU A 31 -0.56 18.05 4.11
CA LEU A 31 -0.25 18.10 5.55
C LEU A 31 -0.99 17.01 6.33
N CYS A 32 -2.24 16.70 5.96
CA CYS A 32 -2.99 15.59 6.54
C CYS A 32 -2.26 14.26 6.34
N VAL A 33 -1.74 14.00 5.13
CA VAL A 33 -0.93 12.80 4.85
C VAL A 33 0.33 12.77 5.71
N TYR A 34 1.08 13.88 5.77
CA TYR A 34 2.33 13.93 6.53
C TYR A 34 2.14 13.79 8.05
N CYS A 35 1.01 14.28 8.58
CA CYS A 35 0.70 14.20 10.00
C CYS A 35 -0.10 12.94 10.37
N SER A 36 -0.41 12.06 9.40
CA SER A 36 -1.28 10.88 9.57
C SER A 36 -2.65 11.24 10.17
N ILE A 37 -3.27 12.29 9.64
CA ILE A 37 -4.57 12.81 10.11
C ILE A 37 -5.64 12.47 9.09
N TYR A 38 -6.71 11.84 9.56
CA TYR A 38 -7.79 11.35 8.73
C TYR A 38 -9.10 12.08 9.00
N PRO A 39 -9.92 12.32 7.97
CA PRO A 39 -11.25 12.87 8.15
C PRO A 39 -12.17 11.86 8.85
N ILE A 40 -13.14 12.36 9.61
CA ILE A 40 -14.12 11.58 10.37
C ILE A 40 -15.55 12.03 10.04
N VAL A 41 -16.49 11.11 10.15
CA VAL A 41 -17.92 11.42 10.14
C VAL A 41 -18.29 11.91 11.54
N ALA A 42 -18.90 13.09 11.62
CA ALA A 42 -19.17 13.75 12.88
C ALA A 42 -20.66 14.12 13.03
N ALA A 43 -21.20 13.92 14.23
CA ALA A 43 -22.55 14.35 14.55
C ALA A 43 -22.70 15.86 14.34
N LYS A 44 -23.66 16.28 13.50
CA LYS A 44 -23.89 17.68 13.04
C LYS A 44 -23.98 18.71 14.17
N ARG A 45 -24.32 18.29 15.40
CA ARG A 45 -24.41 19.14 16.59
C ARG A 45 -23.05 19.56 17.15
N GLN A 46 -22.01 18.75 16.91
CA GLN A 46 -20.64 18.96 17.42
C GLN A 46 -19.73 19.62 16.38
N CYS A 47 -20.24 19.89 15.18
CA CYS A 47 -19.48 20.53 14.10
C CYS A 47 -19.51 22.06 14.24
N LEU A 48 -18.38 22.70 13.94
CA LEU A 48 -18.24 24.15 13.87
C LEU A 48 -19.10 24.76 12.78
N ASP A 49 -19.24 24.01 11.69
CA ASP A 49 -19.89 24.32 10.43
C ASP A 49 -20.64 23.07 9.94
N LYS A 50 -21.61 23.21 9.03
CA LYS A 50 -22.41 22.10 8.47
C LYS A 50 -22.18 21.92 6.96
N ALA A 51 -21.03 22.36 6.47
CA ALA A 51 -20.76 22.49 5.03
C ALA A 51 -20.28 21.20 4.32
N ASP A 52 -19.71 20.25 5.06
CA ASP A 52 -19.04 19.07 4.48
C ASP A 52 -19.64 17.76 5.05
N ASP A 53 -19.47 16.65 4.33
CA ASP A 53 -19.84 15.31 4.81
C ASP A 53 -18.80 14.74 5.80
N PHE A 54 -17.55 15.19 5.66
CA PHE A 54 -16.44 14.76 6.50
C PHE A 54 -15.78 15.96 7.20
N TYR A 55 -15.35 15.73 8.44
CA TYR A 55 -14.76 16.75 9.30
C TYR A 55 -13.40 16.31 9.84
N TYR A 56 -12.64 17.27 10.36
CA TYR A 56 -11.43 17.02 11.13
C TYR A 56 -11.66 17.39 12.59
N THR A 57 -10.92 16.80 13.53
CA THR A 57 -10.95 17.30 14.90
C THR A 57 -10.20 18.62 14.98
N ILE A 58 -10.66 19.53 15.84
CA ILE A 58 -9.96 20.80 16.07
C ILE A 58 -8.55 20.57 16.61
N ASP A 59 -8.36 19.52 17.41
CA ASP A 59 -7.06 19.21 17.99
C ASP A 59 -6.08 18.67 16.96
N ASP A 60 -6.55 17.91 15.97
CA ASP A 60 -5.75 17.50 14.81
C ASP A 60 -5.28 18.72 14.00
N ILE A 61 -6.17 19.70 13.75
CA ILE A 61 -5.77 20.93 13.05
C ILE A 61 -4.74 21.72 13.86
N LYS A 62 -4.87 21.77 15.18
CA LYS A 62 -3.83 22.36 16.05
C LYS A 62 -2.52 21.56 16.00
N GLN A 63 -2.58 20.23 15.88
CA GLN A 63 -1.40 19.39 15.70
C GLN A 63 -0.71 19.70 14.37
N ILE A 64 -1.46 19.86 13.27
CA ILE A 64 -0.91 20.30 11.99
C ILE A 64 -0.21 21.65 12.16
N ALA A 65 -0.85 22.62 12.83
CA ALA A 65 -0.27 23.94 13.03
C ALA A 65 1.07 23.93 13.81
N ARG A 66 1.26 22.95 14.70
CA ARG A 66 2.51 22.78 15.48
C ARG A 66 3.55 21.90 14.78
N SER A 67 3.19 21.24 13.68
CA SER A 67 4.07 20.31 12.98
C SER A 67 5.22 21.02 12.24
N ASP A 68 6.35 20.32 12.13
CA ASP A 68 7.47 20.75 11.30
C ASP A 68 7.08 20.85 9.82
N SER A 69 6.17 19.97 9.37
CA SER A 69 5.60 19.97 8.01
C SER A 69 4.92 21.30 7.68
N TYR A 70 4.15 21.86 8.60
CA TYR A 70 3.51 23.15 8.41
C TYR A 70 4.51 24.30 8.41
N SER A 71 5.50 24.25 9.31
CA SER A 71 6.57 25.26 9.39
C SER A 71 7.42 25.31 8.12
N ASN A 72 7.81 24.15 7.58
CA ASN A 72 8.51 24.03 6.32
C ASN A 72 7.66 24.52 5.14
N LEU A 73 6.38 24.16 5.09
CA LEU A 73 5.46 24.65 4.04
C LEU A 73 5.41 26.18 4.02
N LYS A 74 5.30 26.82 5.20
CA LYS A 74 5.34 28.28 5.32
C LYS A 74 6.68 28.87 4.89
N ALA A 75 7.79 28.24 5.26
CA ALA A 75 9.13 28.67 4.83
C ALA A 75 9.27 28.63 3.31
N ASN A 76 8.86 27.52 2.67
CA ASN A 76 8.90 27.35 1.22
C ASN A 76 7.99 28.35 0.51
N LYS A 77 6.79 28.63 1.05
CA LYS A 77 5.90 29.66 0.51
C LYS A 77 6.54 31.05 0.51
N ARG A 78 7.31 31.40 1.55
CA ARG A 78 8.08 32.65 1.60
C ARG A 78 9.20 32.67 0.57
N LEU A 79 9.90 31.55 0.39
CA LEU A 79 10.95 31.42 -0.62
C LEU A 79 10.39 31.54 -2.04
N ASP A 80 9.25 30.92 -2.32
CA ASP A 80 8.56 31.03 -3.60
C ASP A 80 8.11 32.46 -3.89
N SER A 81 7.57 33.17 -2.89
CA SER A 81 7.26 34.61 -3.01
C SER A 81 8.51 35.44 -3.31
N LYS A 82 9.61 35.19 -2.60
CA LYS A 82 10.90 35.88 -2.83
C LYS A 82 11.42 35.62 -4.25
N ARG A 83 11.33 34.37 -4.72
CA ARG A 83 11.73 33.98 -6.08
C ARG A 83 10.94 34.78 -7.13
N LYS A 84 9.61 34.81 -7.00
CA LYS A 84 8.73 35.58 -7.89
C LYS A 84 9.03 37.07 -7.90
N THR A 85 9.37 37.66 -6.73
CA THR A 85 9.76 39.08 -6.66
C THR A 85 11.09 39.34 -7.38
N LEU A 86 12.07 38.43 -7.27
CA LEU A 86 13.35 38.55 -7.97
C LEU A 86 13.20 38.38 -9.49
N GLU A 87 12.37 37.43 -9.93
CA GLU A 87 12.01 37.21 -11.33
C GLU A 87 11.33 38.45 -11.92
N ALA A 88 10.34 39.02 -11.22
CA ALA A 88 9.68 40.25 -11.65
C ALA A 88 10.63 41.46 -11.68
N GLY A 89 11.69 41.45 -10.85
CA GLY A 89 12.75 42.44 -10.84
C GLY A 89 13.87 42.21 -11.86
N GLY A 90 13.78 41.17 -12.71
CA GLY A 90 14.78 40.84 -13.73
C GLY A 90 16.06 40.19 -13.20
N LEU A 91 16.12 39.82 -11.92
CA LEU A 91 17.29 39.21 -11.27
C LEU A 91 17.24 37.68 -11.33
N LEU A 92 17.27 37.11 -12.55
CA LEU A 92 17.05 35.67 -12.80
C LEU A 92 18.10 34.78 -12.10
N GLU A 93 19.39 35.12 -12.19
CA GLU A 93 20.45 34.32 -11.56
C GLU A 93 20.28 34.19 -10.04
N ARG A 94 19.83 35.27 -9.39
CA ARG A 94 19.55 35.26 -7.94
C ARG A 94 18.29 34.47 -7.61
N ALA A 95 17.30 34.46 -8.51
CA ALA A 95 16.08 33.68 -8.33
C ALA A 95 16.37 32.16 -8.37
N GLU A 96 17.23 31.71 -9.28
CA GLU A 96 17.64 30.29 -9.40
C GLU A 96 18.37 29.76 -8.17
N GLN A 97 19.11 30.63 -7.47
CA GLN A 97 19.78 30.29 -6.21
C GLN A 97 18.82 30.05 -5.05
N VAL A 98 17.58 30.58 -5.12
CA VAL A 98 16.56 30.39 -4.09
C VAL A 98 15.89 29.04 -4.29
N ARG A 99 16.39 28.01 -3.60
CA ARG A 99 15.83 26.65 -3.61
C ARG A 99 14.91 26.39 -2.42
N ASN A 100 13.90 25.57 -2.63
CA ASN A 100 12.99 25.14 -1.57
C ASN A 100 13.70 24.17 -0.63
N VAL A 101 13.35 24.23 0.65
CA VAL A 101 13.91 23.37 1.69
C VAL A 101 13.15 22.04 1.67
N GLU A 102 13.87 20.96 1.45
CA GLU A 102 13.31 19.61 1.50
C GLU A 102 12.81 19.26 2.90
N MET A 103 11.70 18.51 2.94
CA MET A 103 11.10 18.07 4.17
C MET A 103 11.91 16.95 4.80
N ARG A 104 12.17 17.05 6.11
CA ARG A 104 12.76 15.96 6.88
C ARG A 104 11.68 14.91 7.14
N LEU A 105 11.74 13.78 6.43
CA LEU A 105 10.73 12.73 6.52
C LEU A 105 10.99 11.71 7.64
N ILE A 106 12.26 11.51 8.03
CA ILE A 106 12.65 10.56 9.09
C ILE A 106 11.92 10.83 10.43
N PRO A 107 11.81 12.08 10.92
CA PRO A 107 11.04 12.36 12.14
C PRO A 107 9.57 11.97 12.04
N LEU A 108 8.95 12.13 10.86
CA LEU A 108 7.55 11.76 10.64
C LEU A 108 7.37 10.24 10.77
N ILE A 109 8.29 9.45 10.21
CA ILE A 109 8.29 7.99 10.34
C ILE A 109 8.46 7.57 11.81
N LYS A 110 9.40 8.19 12.53
CA LYS A 110 9.63 7.92 13.96
C LYS A 110 8.48 8.36 14.86
N GLN A 111 7.68 9.34 14.44
CA GLN A 111 6.47 9.75 15.15
C GLN A 111 5.33 8.77 14.87
N LYS A 112 5.23 8.24 13.65
CA LYS A 112 4.19 7.30 13.23
C LYS A 112 4.37 5.92 13.87
N TYR A 113 5.61 5.42 13.94
CA TYR A 113 5.90 4.10 14.51
C TYR A 113 6.74 4.26 15.78
N GLY A 114 6.20 3.80 16.91
CA GLY A 114 6.87 3.86 18.21
C GLY A 114 8.00 2.83 18.33
N SER A 115 7.93 1.74 17.57
CA SER A 115 8.96 0.70 17.53
C SER A 115 9.29 0.25 16.11
N PHE A 116 10.41 -0.47 15.96
CA PHE A 116 10.75 -1.09 14.67
C PHE A 116 9.80 -2.22 14.29
N GLY A 117 9.32 -3.00 15.25
CA GLY A 117 8.32 -4.04 14.99
C GLY A 117 7.04 -3.46 14.40
N GLU A 118 6.54 -2.33 14.93
CA GLU A 118 5.39 -1.62 14.36
C GLU A 118 5.65 -1.14 12.93
N SER A 119 6.87 -0.65 12.66
CA SER A 119 7.29 -0.22 11.33
C SER A 119 7.31 -1.40 10.33
N VAL A 120 7.78 -2.57 10.76
CA VAL A 120 7.78 -3.80 9.94
C VAL A 120 6.35 -4.29 9.67
N CYS A 121 5.45 -4.24 10.65
CA CYS A 121 4.05 -4.62 10.45
C CYS A 121 3.35 -3.76 9.37
N ASP A 122 3.68 -2.46 9.27
CA ASP A 122 3.11 -1.57 8.24
C ASP A 122 3.93 -1.53 6.93
N LEU A 123 5.00 -2.32 6.84
CA LEU A 123 5.85 -2.41 5.64
C LEU A 123 5.04 -2.91 4.43
N GLY A 124 4.20 -3.92 4.63
CA GLY A 124 3.40 -4.52 3.57
C GLY A 124 2.44 -3.52 2.91
N ASN A 125 1.79 -2.67 3.70
CA ASN A 125 0.96 -1.56 3.19
C ASN A 125 1.80 -0.56 2.41
N SER A 126 3.01 -0.26 2.90
CA SER A 126 3.89 0.70 2.24
C SER A 126 4.35 0.21 0.87
N LEU A 127 4.72 -1.07 0.77
CA LEU A 127 5.05 -1.73 -0.49
C LEU A 127 3.85 -1.71 -1.45
N ARG A 128 2.67 -2.13 -0.98
CA ARG A 128 1.43 -2.11 -1.78
C ARG A 128 1.16 -0.74 -2.40
N PHE A 129 1.22 0.32 -1.60
CA PHE A 129 0.98 1.67 -2.10
C PHE A 129 2.09 2.18 -3.03
N LEU A 130 3.35 1.74 -2.85
CA LEU A 130 4.43 2.04 -3.79
C LEU A 130 4.23 1.35 -5.14
N TYR A 131 3.86 0.07 -5.17
CA TYR A 131 3.53 -0.60 -6.43
C TYR A 131 2.31 0.04 -7.12
N LEU A 132 1.28 0.42 -6.35
CA LEU A 132 0.14 1.16 -6.91
C LEU A 132 0.57 2.51 -7.49
N ALA A 133 1.43 3.25 -6.78
CA ALA A 133 1.97 4.51 -7.26
C ALA A 133 2.79 4.32 -8.55
N GLN A 134 3.58 3.26 -8.64
CA GLN A 134 4.38 2.94 -9.83
C GLN A 134 3.52 2.80 -11.11
N LEU A 135 2.31 2.22 -10.98
CA LEU A 135 1.38 2.08 -12.11
C LEU A 135 0.78 3.42 -12.58
N HIS A 136 0.60 4.36 -11.64
CA HIS A 136 -0.05 5.64 -11.95
C HIS A 136 0.90 6.73 -12.44
N MET A 137 2.17 6.66 -12.05
CA MET A 137 3.16 7.69 -12.37
C MET A 137 3.62 7.58 -13.83
N GLU A 138 3.91 8.74 -14.43
CA GLU A 138 4.47 8.84 -15.79
C GLU A 138 5.84 8.14 -15.87
N GLU A 139 6.12 7.50 -17.02
CA GLU A 139 7.35 6.71 -17.22
C GLU A 139 8.64 7.50 -16.97
N ASP A 140 8.69 8.75 -17.44
CA ASP A 140 9.87 9.62 -17.34
C ASP A 140 9.98 10.39 -16.02
N SER A 141 9.10 10.12 -15.06
CA SER A 141 9.13 10.81 -13.78
C SER A 141 10.28 10.33 -12.91
N ASN A 142 11.11 11.27 -12.44
CA ASN A 142 12.13 11.02 -11.41
C ASN A 142 11.54 10.31 -10.17
N VAL A 143 10.26 10.56 -9.87
CA VAL A 143 9.54 9.91 -8.77
C VAL A 143 9.35 8.42 -9.05
N LYS A 144 8.94 8.06 -10.27
CA LYS A 144 8.77 6.66 -10.68
C LYS A 144 10.09 5.90 -10.61
N HIS A 145 11.17 6.50 -11.10
CA HIS A 145 12.51 5.92 -10.98
C HIS A 145 12.88 5.65 -9.51
N CYS A 146 12.66 6.63 -8.63
CA CYS A 146 12.91 6.45 -7.19
C CYS A 146 12.05 5.35 -6.55
N ILE A 147 10.80 5.18 -6.97
CA ILE A 147 9.92 4.08 -6.52
C ILE A 147 10.51 2.74 -6.98
N THR A 148 10.79 2.60 -8.27
CA THR A 148 11.35 1.38 -8.87
C THR A 148 12.65 0.97 -8.20
N THR A 149 13.58 1.90 -7.97
CA THR A 149 14.85 1.59 -7.28
C THR A 149 14.61 1.02 -5.90
N VAL A 150 13.67 1.59 -5.12
CA VAL A 150 13.41 1.15 -3.74
C VAL A 150 12.72 -0.20 -3.68
N LEU A 151 11.80 -0.46 -4.61
CA LEU A 151 11.14 -1.76 -4.72
C LEU A 151 12.14 -2.84 -5.14
N ASN A 152 12.98 -2.56 -6.15
CA ASN A 152 14.02 -3.50 -6.59
C ASN A 152 15.07 -3.75 -5.48
N ASP A 153 15.46 -2.72 -4.71
CA ASP A 153 16.37 -2.87 -3.58
C ASP A 153 15.78 -3.78 -2.48
N PHE A 154 14.46 -3.73 -2.30
CA PHE A 154 13.74 -4.58 -1.35
C PHE A 154 13.62 -6.02 -1.87
N GLU A 155 13.20 -6.19 -3.13
CA GLU A 155 13.12 -7.51 -3.78
C GLU A 155 14.49 -8.21 -3.80
N GLN A 156 15.55 -7.50 -4.18
CA GLN A 156 16.91 -8.03 -4.17
C GLN A 156 17.33 -8.45 -2.75
N PHE A 157 16.97 -7.66 -1.73
CA PHE A 157 17.25 -8.04 -0.35
C PHE A 157 16.51 -9.32 0.07
N VAL A 158 15.26 -9.49 -0.36
CA VAL A 158 14.48 -10.71 -0.11
C VAL A 158 15.10 -11.92 -0.81
N ILE A 159 15.56 -11.76 -2.05
CA ILE A 159 16.26 -12.80 -2.83
C ILE A 159 17.58 -13.17 -2.15
N ASP A 160 18.45 -12.19 -1.86
CA ASP A 160 19.78 -12.41 -1.29
C ASP A 160 19.73 -13.13 0.07
N ASN A 161 18.64 -12.97 0.80
CA ASN A 161 18.44 -13.57 2.12
C ASN A 161 17.46 -14.75 2.12
N ASN A 162 16.97 -15.20 0.96
CA ASN A 162 15.98 -16.27 0.79
C ASN A 162 14.76 -16.13 1.72
N MET A 163 14.20 -14.93 1.82
CA MET A 163 13.15 -14.62 2.81
C MET A 163 11.73 -14.90 2.33
N LEU A 164 11.53 -15.14 1.02
CA LEU A 164 10.21 -15.36 0.44
C LEU A 164 9.64 -16.72 0.88
N GLN A 165 8.53 -16.68 1.61
CA GLN A 165 7.89 -17.90 2.12
C GLN A 165 6.71 -18.36 1.25
N CYS A 166 5.82 -17.44 0.89
CA CYS A 166 4.61 -17.77 0.13
C CYS A 166 4.34 -16.72 -0.94
N ALA A 167 3.75 -17.16 -2.05
CA ALA A 167 3.28 -16.28 -3.12
C ALA A 167 1.99 -16.82 -3.74
N PHE A 168 1.06 -15.94 -4.09
CA PHE A 168 -0.25 -16.34 -4.59
C PHE A 168 -0.78 -15.37 -5.65
N MET A 169 -1.03 -15.91 -6.84
CA MET A 169 -1.77 -15.19 -7.88
C MET A 169 -3.27 -15.20 -7.59
N SER A 170 -3.87 -14.01 -7.46
CA SER A 170 -5.31 -13.80 -7.29
C SER A 170 -5.84 -12.96 -8.45
N LYS A 171 -7.17 -12.83 -8.58
CA LYS A 171 -7.80 -11.93 -9.57
C LYS A 171 -7.36 -10.46 -9.41
N ASN A 172 -7.06 -10.03 -8.19
CA ASN A 172 -6.73 -8.64 -7.88
C ASN A 172 -5.25 -8.29 -8.01
N GLY A 173 -4.38 -9.29 -8.18
CA GLY A 173 -2.93 -9.12 -8.15
C GLY A 173 -2.21 -10.30 -7.50
N ILE A 174 -0.90 -10.16 -7.37
CA ILE A 174 -0.01 -11.18 -6.82
C ILE A 174 0.35 -10.82 -5.39
N PHE A 175 0.09 -11.72 -4.47
CA PHE A 175 0.37 -11.56 -3.05
C PHE A 175 1.67 -12.28 -2.69
N TYR A 176 2.45 -11.67 -1.80
CA TYR A 176 3.73 -12.20 -1.31
C TYR A 176 3.79 -12.10 0.20
N GLN A 177 4.40 -13.10 0.83
CA GLN A 177 4.64 -13.13 2.26
C GLN A 177 6.10 -13.41 2.58
N ILE A 178 6.65 -12.61 3.50
CA ILE A 178 7.91 -12.88 4.18
C ILE A 178 7.66 -12.91 5.69
N ASN A 179 8.52 -13.63 6.41
CA ASN A 179 8.58 -13.54 7.86
C ASN A 179 9.86 -12.81 8.26
N VAL A 180 9.70 -11.80 9.12
CA VAL A 180 10.80 -11.06 9.75
C VAL A 180 10.70 -11.31 11.24
N GLU A 181 11.57 -12.18 11.77
CA GLU A 181 11.48 -12.65 13.16
C GLU A 181 10.08 -13.22 13.47
N ASP A 182 9.34 -12.59 14.38
CA ASP A 182 7.97 -12.96 14.78
C ASP A 182 6.88 -12.21 13.99
N LYS A 183 7.25 -11.37 13.02
CA LYS A 183 6.32 -10.55 12.24
C LYS A 183 6.16 -11.07 10.82
N MET A 184 4.90 -11.34 10.46
CA MET A 184 4.53 -11.62 9.08
C MET A 184 4.32 -10.32 8.30
N VAL A 185 4.94 -10.20 7.14
CA VAL A 185 4.75 -9.08 6.20
C VAL A 185 4.11 -9.62 4.93
N LEU A 186 2.86 -9.22 4.69
CA LEU A 186 2.08 -9.53 3.49
C LEU A 186 1.93 -8.28 2.63
N TRP A 187 2.28 -8.34 1.34
CA TRP A 187 2.01 -7.27 0.39
C TRP A 187 1.44 -7.81 -0.92
N MET A 188 0.83 -6.90 -1.69
CA MET A 188 0.21 -7.21 -2.97
C MET A 188 0.82 -6.33 -4.06
N VAL A 189 1.15 -6.95 -5.18
CA VAL A 189 1.58 -6.34 -6.43
C VAL A 189 0.41 -6.39 -7.41
N PRO A 190 -0.17 -5.25 -7.81
CA PRO A 190 -1.24 -5.20 -8.80
C PRO A 190 -0.72 -5.58 -10.19
N TYR A 191 -1.58 -6.20 -11.00
CA TYR A 191 -1.24 -6.49 -12.39
C TYR A 191 -1.02 -5.21 -13.20
N LYS A 192 -0.07 -5.25 -14.13
CA LYS A 192 0.13 -4.16 -15.10
C LYS A 192 -1.06 -4.13 -16.06
N ILE A 193 -1.96 -3.18 -15.85
CA ILE A 193 -3.11 -2.99 -16.73
C ILE A 193 -2.63 -2.24 -17.99
N LYS A 194 -2.75 -2.86 -19.17
CA LYS A 194 -2.32 -2.27 -20.45
C LYS A 194 -3.24 -1.11 -20.88
N ASN A 195 -4.52 -1.09 -20.46
CA ASN A 195 -5.49 -0.04 -20.78
C ASN A 195 -5.89 0.79 -19.54
N ARG A 196 -5.52 2.08 -19.51
CA ARG A 196 -5.97 3.02 -18.45
C ARG A 196 -7.50 3.12 -18.32
N GLU A 197 -8.25 2.79 -19.36
CA GLU A 197 -9.73 2.80 -19.35
C GLU A 197 -10.33 1.61 -18.57
N GLU A 198 -9.67 0.46 -18.49
CA GLU A 198 -10.12 -0.68 -17.67
C GLU A 198 -9.98 -0.36 -16.17
N PHE A 199 -8.96 0.41 -15.81
CA PHE A 199 -8.74 0.92 -14.45
C PHE A 199 -9.91 1.79 -13.93
N SER A 200 -10.67 2.41 -14.84
CA SER A 200 -11.84 3.23 -14.46
C SER A 200 -13.09 2.40 -14.15
N LYS A 201 -13.16 1.16 -14.66
CA LYS A 201 -14.35 0.29 -14.56
C LYS A 201 -14.19 -0.77 -13.48
N GLU A 202 -12.99 -1.26 -13.26
CA GLU A 202 -12.70 -2.17 -12.16
C GLU A 202 -12.34 -1.36 -10.93
N HIS A 203 -13.35 -1.16 -10.10
CA HIS A 203 -13.21 -0.70 -8.72
C HIS A 203 -11.87 -1.16 -8.15
N ILE A 204 -11.02 -0.21 -7.75
CA ILE A 204 -10.05 -0.48 -6.69
C ILE A 204 -10.90 -0.94 -5.51
N LEU A 205 -11.10 -2.24 -5.39
CA LEU A 205 -11.64 -2.92 -4.23
C LEU A 205 -10.57 -2.75 -3.15
N ILE A 206 -10.51 -1.55 -2.59
CA ILE A 206 -10.46 -1.45 -1.14
C ILE A 206 -11.81 -2.02 -0.73
N PRO A 207 -11.87 -3.24 -0.17
CA PRO A 207 -13.15 -3.82 0.23
C PRO A 207 -13.87 -2.78 1.07
N ARG A 208 -15.13 -2.50 0.72
CA ARG A 208 -15.98 -1.58 1.48
C ARG A 208 -16.03 -1.99 2.96
N GLU A 209 -15.72 -3.26 3.28
CA GLU A 209 -15.51 -3.78 4.64
C GLU A 209 -14.34 -3.14 5.41
N ALA A 210 -13.22 -2.77 4.76
CA ALA A 210 -12.08 -2.14 5.43
C ALA A 210 -12.36 -0.68 5.83
N LEU A 211 -13.32 -0.03 5.16
CA LEU A 211 -13.85 1.28 5.56
C LEU A 211 -15.05 1.15 6.51
N LYS A 212 -15.87 0.11 6.37
CA LYS A 212 -16.95 -0.21 7.32
C LYS A 212 -16.43 -0.60 8.71
N SER A 213 -15.27 -1.24 8.80
CA SER A 213 -14.65 -1.59 10.09
C SER A 213 -14.25 -0.37 10.93
N LEU A 214 -14.13 0.81 10.32
CA LEU A 214 -13.82 2.08 11.00
C LEU A 214 -15.07 2.91 11.37
N ILE A 215 -16.28 2.57 10.89
CA ILE A 215 -17.44 3.48 10.91
C ILE A 215 -18.64 3.01 11.76
N ASP A 216 -18.72 1.79 12.25
CA ASP A 216 -19.92 1.37 13.01
C ASP A 216 -19.84 1.64 14.52
N LEU A 217 -19.89 2.93 14.88
CA LEU A 217 -20.47 3.42 16.13
C LEU A 217 -21.45 4.54 15.79
N GLU A 218 -22.68 4.19 15.39
CA GLU A 218 -23.87 4.96 15.79
C GLU A 218 -25.15 4.15 15.56
N GLU A 219 -26.11 4.45 16.42
CA GLU A 219 -27.32 3.71 16.71
C GLU A 219 -28.34 3.78 15.58
N GLU A 220 -29.16 2.74 15.45
CA GLU A 220 -30.37 2.72 14.64
C GLU A 220 -31.29 3.86 15.08
N SER A 221 -31.42 4.88 14.23
CA SER A 221 -32.66 5.65 14.14
C SER A 221 -33.29 5.33 12.79
N GLU A 222 -34.37 4.55 12.85
CA GLU A 222 -35.35 4.42 11.77
C GLU A 222 -35.82 5.82 11.33
N ASP A 223 -36.10 5.95 10.03
CA ASP A 223 -36.56 7.15 9.30
C ASP A 223 -35.48 8.06 8.70
N ALA A 224 -34.92 7.66 7.55
CA ALA A 224 -34.55 8.61 6.50
C ALA A 224 -34.47 7.92 5.13
N SER A 225 -35.40 8.32 4.27
CA SER A 225 -35.45 8.24 2.80
C SER A 225 -34.20 7.74 2.06
N ASP A 226 -34.43 6.81 1.13
CA ASP A 226 -33.58 6.51 -0.03
C ASP A 226 -33.19 7.80 -0.76
N ASP A 227 -32.01 8.33 -0.43
CA ASP A 227 -31.31 9.28 -1.27
C ASP A 227 -29.92 8.70 -1.51
N ASP A 228 -29.80 7.99 -2.64
CA ASP A 228 -28.57 7.48 -3.25
C ASP A 228 -27.64 8.64 -3.63
N SER A 229 -27.17 9.39 -2.63
CA SER A 229 -26.00 10.25 -2.78
C SER A 229 -24.76 9.38 -2.73
N ILE A 230 -24.56 8.64 -3.84
CA ILE A 230 -23.30 8.06 -4.24
C ILE A 230 -22.28 9.20 -4.18
N ILE A 231 -21.47 9.23 -3.13
CA ILE A 231 -20.26 10.06 -3.08
C ILE A 231 -19.36 9.49 -4.16
N GLU A 232 -19.45 10.04 -5.36
CA GLU A 232 -18.50 9.86 -6.45
C GLU A 232 -17.18 10.50 -5.98
N CYS A 233 -16.47 9.77 -5.13
CA CYS A 233 -15.15 10.14 -4.66
C CYS A 233 -14.23 9.92 -5.86
N THR A 234 -14.12 10.95 -6.70
CA THR A 234 -13.42 10.88 -7.98
C THR A 234 -12.04 10.26 -7.79
N ASN A 235 -11.70 9.28 -8.63
CA ASN A 235 -10.41 8.57 -8.61
C ASN A 235 -9.22 9.53 -8.46
N GLU A 236 -9.32 10.74 -9.02
CA GLU A 236 -8.35 11.83 -8.90
C GLU A 236 -7.97 12.23 -7.46
N ARG A 237 -8.93 12.25 -6.53
CA ARG A 237 -8.66 12.66 -5.15
C ARG A 237 -7.79 11.63 -4.43
N TYR A 238 -8.05 10.35 -4.64
CA TYR A 238 -7.25 9.26 -4.07
C TYR A 238 -5.84 9.23 -4.67
N LEU A 239 -5.72 9.45 -5.97
CA LEU A 239 -4.43 9.57 -6.66
C LEU A 239 -3.59 10.70 -6.06
N ARG A 240 -4.20 11.85 -5.76
CA ARG A 240 -3.49 12.97 -5.11
C ARG A 240 -2.99 12.62 -3.70
N TYR A 241 -3.78 11.91 -2.90
CA TYR A 241 -3.31 11.44 -1.59
C TYR A 241 -2.17 10.43 -1.72
N LEU A 242 -2.26 9.54 -2.71
CA LEU A 242 -1.20 8.58 -3.03
C LEU A 242 0.09 9.32 -3.40
N GLU A 243 0.04 10.29 -4.33
CA GLU A 243 1.17 11.15 -4.71
C GLU A 243 1.82 11.83 -3.51
N TYR A 244 1.01 12.40 -2.61
CA TYR A 244 1.54 13.04 -1.39
C TYR A 244 2.18 12.04 -0.44
N SER A 245 1.73 10.78 -0.43
CA SER A 245 2.28 9.75 0.45
C SER A 245 3.61 9.16 -0.05
N VAL A 246 3.87 9.15 -1.36
CA VAL A 246 5.05 8.50 -1.97
C VAL A 246 6.38 8.83 -1.27
N PRO A 247 6.72 10.10 -0.96
CA PRO A 247 7.99 10.40 -0.30
C PRO A 247 8.11 9.76 1.09
N VAL A 248 7.00 9.74 1.84
CA VAL A 248 6.92 9.13 3.17
C VAL A 248 7.05 7.61 3.07
N LEU A 249 6.36 7.00 2.11
CA LEU A 249 6.42 5.56 1.84
C LEU A 249 7.82 5.10 1.43
N ILE A 250 8.47 5.82 0.51
CA ILE A 250 9.86 5.57 0.10
C ILE A 250 10.79 5.63 1.32
N THR A 251 10.66 6.68 2.14
CA THR A 251 11.49 6.85 3.33
C THR A 251 11.27 5.71 4.33
N HIS A 252 10.02 5.27 4.50
CA HIS A 252 9.67 4.16 5.38
C HIS A 252 10.36 2.86 4.92
N VAL A 253 10.19 2.47 3.66
CA VAL A 253 10.81 1.25 3.11
C VAL A 253 12.33 1.31 3.21
N LYS A 254 12.96 2.46 2.88
CA LYS A 254 14.42 2.64 3.01
C LYS A 254 14.91 2.47 4.45
N LEU A 255 14.20 3.04 5.43
CA LEU A 255 14.57 2.93 6.85
C LEU A 255 14.41 1.50 7.37
N VAL A 256 13.34 0.82 6.98
CA VAL A 256 13.12 -0.58 7.35
C VAL A 256 14.19 -1.46 6.74
N LEU A 257 14.43 -1.32 5.43
CA LEU A 257 15.45 -2.07 4.70
C LEU A 257 16.86 -1.83 5.26
N PHE A 258 17.20 -0.59 5.60
CA PHE A 258 18.47 -0.26 6.26
C PHE A 258 18.64 -1.04 7.57
N LYS A 259 17.60 -1.07 8.41
CA LYS A 259 17.65 -1.77 9.70
C LYS A 259 17.66 -3.28 9.52
N LEU A 260 16.91 -3.84 8.58
CA LEU A 260 16.95 -5.26 8.23
C LEU A 260 18.34 -5.70 7.75
N LYS A 261 19.01 -4.89 6.92
CA LYS A 261 20.39 -5.16 6.47
C LYS A 261 21.41 -5.15 7.63
N MET A 262 21.12 -4.47 8.73
CA MET A 262 21.97 -4.48 9.93
C MET A 262 21.68 -5.67 10.86
N MET A 263 20.53 -6.33 10.69
CA MET A 263 20.13 -7.48 11.48
C MET A 263 20.70 -8.77 10.89
N LYS A 264 21.05 -9.73 11.76
CA LYS A 264 21.37 -11.09 11.34
C LYS A 264 20.05 -11.85 11.21
N VAL A 265 19.49 -11.88 10.01
CA VAL A 265 18.29 -12.67 9.72
C VAL A 265 18.70 -14.15 9.69
N GLU A 266 18.04 -14.99 10.51
CA GLU A 266 18.20 -16.45 10.44
C GLU A 266 17.68 -16.96 9.09
N ARG A 267 18.45 -17.84 8.45
CA ARG A 267 18.25 -18.22 7.05
C ARG A 267 17.73 -19.64 6.96
N GLU A 268 16.51 -19.81 6.48
CA GLU A 268 16.04 -21.09 5.97
C GLU A 268 16.39 -21.17 4.49
N SER A 269 17.20 -22.15 4.09
CA SER A 269 17.59 -22.29 2.70
C SER A 269 16.45 -22.92 1.89
N ASN A 270 15.67 -22.10 1.19
CA ASN A 270 14.65 -22.56 0.25
C ASN A 270 15.22 -22.64 -1.18
N HIS A 271 16.16 -23.56 -1.42
CA HIS A 271 16.81 -23.74 -2.72
C HIS A 271 16.13 -24.82 -3.59
N LYS A 272 14.80 -24.79 -3.67
CA LYS A 272 14.01 -25.76 -4.45
C LYS A 272 14.37 -25.77 -5.94
N LEU A 273 14.82 -24.63 -6.49
CA LEU A 273 15.12 -24.46 -7.92
C LEU A 273 16.60 -24.33 -8.25
N LYS A 274 17.47 -24.80 -7.36
CA LYS A 274 18.92 -24.79 -7.63
C LYS A 274 19.23 -25.55 -8.92
N ASP A 275 20.06 -24.95 -9.77
CA ASP A 275 20.49 -25.47 -11.08
C ASP A 275 19.39 -25.56 -12.16
N CYS A 276 18.19 -25.02 -11.90
CA CYS A 276 17.12 -24.93 -12.90
C CYS A 276 17.18 -23.61 -13.69
N THR A 277 17.06 -23.70 -15.03
CA THR A 277 17.05 -22.54 -15.93
C THR A 277 15.67 -22.33 -16.55
N PHE A 278 15.14 -21.11 -16.42
CA PHE A 278 13.80 -20.73 -16.85
C PHE A 278 13.84 -19.66 -17.92
N CYS A 279 13.00 -19.80 -18.95
CA CYS A 279 12.74 -18.81 -19.98
C CYS A 279 11.31 -18.29 -19.81
N ILE A 280 11.13 -17.00 -19.52
CA ILE A 280 9.80 -16.41 -19.27
C ILE A 280 9.30 -15.71 -20.53
N ARG A 281 8.23 -16.21 -21.14
CA ARG A 281 7.59 -15.60 -22.32
C ARG A 281 6.37 -14.74 -21.97
N ASN A 282 5.85 -14.83 -20.75
CA ASN A 282 4.74 -14.00 -20.30
C ASN A 282 5.23 -12.58 -19.95
N GLU A 283 4.84 -11.58 -20.74
CA GLU A 283 5.27 -10.18 -20.57
C GLU A 283 4.58 -9.49 -19.37
N SER A 284 3.32 -9.83 -19.10
CA SER A 284 2.48 -9.11 -18.12
C SER A 284 2.95 -9.30 -16.69
N ILE A 285 3.44 -10.50 -16.36
CA ILE A 285 3.89 -10.88 -15.01
C ILE A 285 5.36 -11.32 -14.98
N ARG A 286 6.15 -10.92 -15.99
CA ARG A 286 7.54 -11.34 -16.16
C ARG A 286 8.38 -11.08 -14.92
N GLU A 287 8.35 -9.84 -14.43
CA GLU A 287 9.10 -9.39 -13.26
C GLU A 287 8.70 -10.17 -12.00
N GLN A 288 7.42 -10.46 -11.85
CA GLN A 288 6.87 -11.16 -10.69
C GLN A 288 7.25 -12.65 -10.68
N ILE A 289 7.29 -13.29 -11.85
CA ILE A 289 7.80 -14.66 -11.99
C ILE A 289 9.31 -14.68 -11.73
N GLU A 290 10.05 -13.74 -12.30
CA GLU A 290 11.51 -13.61 -12.13
C GLU A 290 11.88 -13.45 -10.65
N PHE A 291 11.15 -12.61 -9.92
CA PHE A 291 11.31 -12.44 -8.48
C PHE A 291 11.14 -13.75 -7.70
N VAL A 292 10.10 -14.55 -8.01
CA VAL A 292 9.85 -15.83 -7.32
C VAL A 292 10.89 -16.89 -7.68
N VAL A 293 11.25 -17.00 -8.97
CA VAL A 293 12.28 -17.95 -9.44
C VAL A 293 13.62 -17.65 -8.78
N ASN A 294 14.05 -16.38 -8.78
CA ASN A 294 15.29 -15.96 -8.17
C ASN A 294 15.28 -16.20 -6.65
N SER A 295 14.14 -15.97 -5.99
CA SER A 295 13.98 -16.22 -4.55
C SER A 295 14.09 -17.71 -4.17
N MET A 296 13.81 -18.62 -5.11
CA MET A 296 13.98 -20.07 -4.93
C MET A 296 15.37 -20.58 -5.39
N GLY A 297 16.26 -19.69 -5.84
CA GLY A 297 17.60 -20.01 -6.34
C GLY A 297 17.67 -20.47 -7.79
N GLY A 298 16.60 -20.31 -8.57
CA GLY A 298 16.60 -20.59 -10.01
C GLY A 298 17.24 -19.45 -10.81
N ILE A 299 17.59 -19.72 -12.07
CA ILE A 299 18.19 -18.74 -12.98
C ILE A 299 17.23 -18.47 -14.14
N VAL A 300 16.91 -17.21 -14.38
CA VAL A 300 16.15 -16.81 -15.57
C VAL A 300 17.12 -16.49 -16.72
N SER A 301 17.01 -17.22 -17.82
CA SER A 301 17.76 -16.97 -19.05
C SER A 301 16.91 -17.20 -20.30
N GLU A 302 17.23 -16.52 -21.40
CA GLU A 302 16.53 -16.70 -22.68
C GLU A 302 16.68 -18.12 -23.25
N THR A 303 17.76 -18.82 -22.87
CA THR A 303 18.10 -20.18 -23.29
C THR A 303 17.64 -21.25 -22.30
N GLY A 304 16.80 -20.90 -21.32
CA GLY A 304 16.32 -21.85 -20.31
C GLY A 304 15.54 -23.02 -20.91
N ASN A 305 15.69 -24.19 -20.29
CA ASN A 305 15.05 -25.43 -20.75
C ASN A 305 13.56 -25.46 -20.40
N ILE A 306 13.16 -24.76 -19.34
CA ILE A 306 11.78 -24.64 -18.89
C ILE A 306 11.22 -23.30 -19.35
N VAL A 307 10.23 -23.32 -20.23
CA VAL A 307 9.58 -22.13 -20.79
C VAL A 307 8.27 -21.88 -20.07
N ILE A 308 8.13 -20.71 -19.43
CA ILE A 308 6.90 -20.28 -18.77
C ILE A 308 6.06 -19.45 -19.73
N CYS A 309 4.88 -19.96 -20.09
CA CYS A 309 3.95 -19.35 -21.04
C CYS A 309 2.51 -19.84 -20.82
N GLU A 310 1.53 -19.01 -21.21
CA GLU A 310 0.11 -19.39 -21.18
C GLU A 310 -0.26 -20.21 -22.42
N ASP A 311 0.20 -19.76 -23.59
CA ASP A 311 -0.05 -20.40 -24.88
C ASP A 311 1.25 -20.66 -25.66
N VAL A 312 1.24 -21.71 -26.50
CA VAL A 312 2.38 -22.10 -27.34
C VAL A 312 1.94 -22.33 -28.78
N SER A 313 2.50 -21.56 -29.71
CA SER A 313 2.29 -21.73 -31.15
C SER A 313 3.33 -22.65 -31.80
N GLU A 314 4.57 -22.61 -31.30
CA GLU A 314 5.71 -23.36 -31.81
C GLU A 314 6.40 -24.11 -30.65
N ILE A 315 6.49 -25.43 -30.79
CA ILE A 315 7.06 -26.33 -29.79
C ILE A 315 8.46 -26.74 -30.25
N GLU A 316 9.46 -26.42 -29.44
CA GLU A 316 10.82 -26.94 -29.57
C GLU A 316 10.92 -28.25 -28.77
N GLU A 317 11.41 -29.33 -29.39
CA GLU A 317 11.45 -30.67 -28.76
C GLU A 317 12.31 -30.72 -27.48
N ASP A 318 13.33 -29.86 -27.39
CA ASP A 318 14.26 -29.79 -26.25
C ASP A 318 13.73 -28.93 -25.08
N LYS A 319 12.55 -28.31 -25.19
CA LYS A 319 12.01 -27.38 -24.19
C LYS A 319 10.73 -27.89 -23.54
N MET A 320 10.59 -27.62 -22.24
CA MET A 320 9.38 -27.91 -21.48
C MET A 320 8.54 -26.65 -21.31
N TYR A 321 7.34 -26.64 -21.90
CA TYR A 321 6.41 -25.53 -21.79
C TYR A 321 5.45 -25.73 -20.62
N ILE A 322 5.52 -24.81 -19.65
CA ILE A 322 4.73 -24.84 -18.42
C ILE A 322 3.98 -23.53 -18.21
N GLN A 323 2.85 -23.61 -17.53
CA GLN A 323 2.02 -22.46 -17.19
C GLN A 323 2.57 -21.72 -15.96
N PRO A 324 2.37 -20.39 -15.84
CA PRO A 324 2.89 -19.59 -14.73
C PRO A 324 2.51 -20.08 -13.33
N GLN A 325 1.34 -20.72 -13.18
CA GLN A 325 0.84 -21.23 -11.89
C GLN A 325 1.85 -22.15 -11.20
N TYR A 326 2.62 -22.93 -11.96
CA TYR A 326 3.63 -23.83 -11.44
C TYR A 326 4.62 -23.15 -10.49
N VAL A 327 5.10 -21.95 -10.84
CA VAL A 327 6.13 -21.26 -10.05
C VAL A 327 5.60 -20.85 -8.67
N PHE A 328 4.34 -20.43 -8.60
CA PHE A 328 3.70 -20.02 -7.35
C PHE A 328 3.33 -21.23 -6.50
N ASP A 329 2.79 -22.28 -7.11
CA ASP A 329 2.45 -23.52 -6.41
C ASP A 329 3.71 -24.21 -5.88
N LEU A 330 4.79 -24.26 -6.67
CA LEU A 330 6.09 -24.84 -6.28
C LEU A 330 6.71 -24.15 -5.06
N LEU A 331 6.53 -22.83 -4.95
CA LEU A 331 6.97 -22.12 -3.76
C LEU A 331 6.20 -22.60 -2.52
N ASN A 332 4.87 -22.67 -2.63
CA ASN A 332 3.95 -22.91 -1.51
C ASN A 332 3.88 -24.38 -1.07
N LEU A 333 4.04 -25.33 -1.99
CA LEU A 333 3.90 -26.77 -1.72
C LEU A 333 5.26 -27.47 -1.86
N GLU A 334 5.43 -28.61 -1.20
CA GLU A 334 6.69 -29.37 -1.23
C GLU A 334 6.77 -30.36 -2.40
N ASP A 335 5.66 -31.06 -2.70
CA ASP A 335 5.61 -32.11 -3.72
C ASP A 335 4.63 -31.77 -4.84
N ILE A 336 5.15 -31.33 -5.99
CA ILE A 336 4.34 -31.02 -7.18
C ILE A 336 4.96 -31.66 -8.42
N GLU A 337 4.12 -32.31 -9.22
CA GLU A 337 4.51 -32.84 -10.53
C GLU A 337 4.40 -31.77 -11.63
N ILE A 338 5.53 -31.44 -12.26
CA ILE A 338 5.60 -30.46 -13.35
C ILE A 338 4.70 -30.82 -14.56
N THR A 339 4.39 -32.09 -14.76
CA THR A 339 3.54 -32.58 -15.86
C THR A 339 2.12 -32.04 -15.81
N ASN A 340 1.60 -31.77 -14.62
CA ASN A 340 0.24 -31.26 -14.42
C ASN A 340 0.10 -29.78 -14.80
N TYR A 341 1.21 -29.09 -15.01
CA TYR A 341 1.27 -27.67 -15.33
C TYR A 341 1.72 -27.41 -16.77
N LYS A 342 1.83 -28.45 -17.60
CA LYS A 342 2.12 -28.28 -19.02
C LYS A 342 1.03 -27.46 -19.71
N VAL A 343 1.42 -26.72 -20.74
CA VAL A 343 0.46 -25.97 -21.56
C VAL A 343 -0.53 -26.94 -22.21
N GLY A 344 -1.83 -26.62 -22.13
CA GLY A 344 -2.92 -27.47 -22.63
C GLY A 344 -3.46 -28.51 -21.65
N MET A 345 -2.90 -28.63 -20.46
CA MET A 345 -3.44 -29.46 -19.37
C MET A 345 -4.39 -28.64 -18.47
N ASP A 346 -5.38 -29.32 -17.89
CA ASP A 346 -6.23 -28.73 -16.85
C ASP A 346 -5.41 -28.49 -15.58
N LEU A 347 -5.27 -27.22 -15.21
CA LEU A 347 -4.48 -26.81 -14.06
C LEU A 347 -5.06 -27.31 -12.73
N PRO A 348 -4.21 -27.74 -11.78
CA PRO A 348 -4.62 -28.03 -10.41
C PRO A 348 -5.29 -26.82 -9.74
N THR A 349 -6.12 -27.08 -8.72
CA THR A 349 -6.80 -26.00 -7.98
C THR A 349 -5.79 -25.10 -7.28
N HIS A 350 -5.74 -23.84 -7.68
CA HIS A 350 -4.87 -22.82 -7.08
C HIS A 350 -5.39 -22.40 -5.70
N LYS A 351 -4.78 -22.91 -4.62
CA LYS A 351 -5.21 -22.63 -3.23
C LYS A 351 -4.36 -21.53 -2.62
N SER A 352 -5.01 -20.64 -1.86
CA SER A 352 -4.28 -19.60 -1.13
C SER A 352 -3.42 -20.24 -0.03
N PRO A 353 -2.12 -19.94 0.04
CA PRO A 353 -1.23 -20.42 1.10
C PRO A 353 -1.37 -19.60 2.38
N PHE A 354 -2.07 -18.46 2.32
CA PHE A 354 -2.20 -17.59 3.48
C PHE A 354 -3.26 -18.16 4.40
N ASN A 355 -2.86 -18.36 5.66
CA ASN A 355 -3.75 -18.60 6.78
C ASN A 355 -4.91 -17.60 6.70
N SER A 356 -6.14 -18.11 6.71
CA SER A 356 -7.32 -17.25 6.71
C SER A 356 -7.29 -16.39 7.97
N ILE A 357 -7.96 -15.23 7.98
CA ILE A 357 -8.08 -14.39 9.19
C ILE A 357 -8.56 -15.24 10.39
N TYR A 358 -9.32 -16.32 10.12
CA TYR A 358 -9.70 -17.34 11.09
C TYR A 358 -8.53 -17.95 11.87
N ASP A 359 -7.41 -18.27 11.24
CA ASP A 359 -6.28 -18.99 11.84
C ASP A 359 -5.41 -18.08 12.71
N GLN A 360 -5.56 -16.76 12.57
CA GLN A 360 -4.86 -15.75 13.36
C GLN A 360 -5.66 -15.28 14.59
N ILE A 361 -6.95 -15.63 14.67
CA ILE A 361 -7.76 -15.30 15.85
C ILE A 361 -7.54 -16.40 16.90
N ASP A 362 -6.89 -16.01 18.00
CA ASP A 362 -6.70 -16.89 19.15
C ASP A 362 -8.06 -17.47 19.62
N PRO A 363 -8.22 -18.81 19.67
CA PRO A 363 -9.42 -19.45 20.18
C PRO A 363 -9.81 -19.00 21.60
N GLU A 364 -8.85 -18.63 22.44
CA GLU A 364 -9.12 -18.06 23.77
C GLU A 364 -9.73 -16.66 23.69
N MET A 365 -9.29 -15.83 22.73
CA MET A 365 -9.88 -14.51 22.47
C MET A 365 -11.35 -14.63 22.01
N LEU A 366 -11.70 -15.65 21.23
CA LEU A 366 -13.10 -15.91 20.86
C LEU A 366 -13.98 -16.34 22.03
N GLN A 367 -13.39 -16.95 23.07
CA GLN A 367 -14.10 -17.37 24.29
C GLN A 367 -14.30 -16.22 25.28
N THR A 368 -13.39 -15.23 25.30
CA THR A 368 -13.55 -14.03 26.15
C THR A 368 -14.57 -13.02 25.60
N LEU A 369 -14.92 -13.13 24.31
CA LEU A 369 -15.92 -12.29 23.68
C LEU A 369 -17.34 -12.72 24.04
N SER A 370 -18.22 -11.75 24.25
CA SER A 370 -19.66 -12.00 24.36
C SER A 370 -20.18 -12.72 23.11
N ASN A 371 -21.11 -13.67 23.28
CA ASN A 371 -21.69 -14.47 22.18
C ASN A 371 -22.07 -13.62 20.95
N THR A 372 -22.70 -12.47 21.14
CA THR A 372 -23.10 -11.56 20.05
C THR A 372 -21.93 -11.02 19.23
N LYS A 373 -20.82 -10.65 19.89
CA LYS A 373 -19.59 -10.18 19.21
C LYS A 373 -18.88 -11.33 18.50
N ARG A 374 -18.82 -12.51 19.13
CA ARG A 374 -18.26 -13.73 18.53
C ARG A 374 -18.99 -14.11 17.25
N TYR A 375 -20.32 -14.22 17.28
CA TYR A 375 -21.11 -14.55 16.09
C TYR A 375 -21.03 -13.49 14.99
N ARG A 376 -20.97 -12.20 15.34
CA ARG A 376 -20.78 -11.12 14.37
C ARG A 376 -19.41 -11.13 13.70
N LEU A 377 -18.35 -11.43 14.44
CA LEU A 377 -17.02 -11.61 13.88
C LEU A 377 -16.99 -12.80 12.92
N LEU A 378 -17.51 -13.96 13.34
CA LEU A 378 -17.58 -15.15 12.50
C LEU A 378 -18.43 -14.92 11.24
N ASP A 379 -19.56 -14.22 11.33
CA ASP A 379 -20.41 -13.89 10.18
C ASP A 379 -19.74 -12.88 9.22
N LYS A 380 -18.97 -11.92 9.75
CA LYS A 380 -18.19 -10.99 8.92
C LYS A 380 -17.07 -11.70 8.19
N ILE A 381 -16.39 -12.66 8.83
CA ILE A 381 -15.30 -13.39 8.20
C ILE A 381 -15.85 -14.36 7.13
N LYS A 382 -17.00 -15.00 7.37
CA LYS A 382 -17.66 -15.87 6.40
C LYS A 382 -18.14 -15.13 5.13
N LYS A 383 -18.34 -13.83 5.21
CA LYS A 383 -18.69 -12.97 4.06
C LYS A 383 -17.48 -12.50 3.25
N LEU A 384 -16.27 -12.71 3.78
CA LEU A 384 -15.01 -12.39 3.10
C LEU A 384 -14.43 -13.58 2.33
N GLU A 385 -14.99 -14.78 2.51
CA GLU A 385 -14.85 -15.96 1.64
C GLU A 385 -15.82 -15.84 0.46
#